data_AF-A0A8D7B3D2-F1
#
_entry.id   AF-A0A8D7B3D2-F1
#
_cell.length_a   1.000
_cell.length_b   1.000
_cell.length_c   1.000
_cell.angle_alpha   90.00
_cell.angle_beta   90.00
_cell.angle_gamma   90.00
#
_symmetry.space_group_name_H-M   'P 1'
#
loop_
_entity.id
_entity.type
_entity.pdbx_description
1 polymer ?
#
loop_
_entity_poly.entity_id
_entity_poly.type
_entity_poly.pdbx_seq_one_letter_code
_entity_poly.pdbx_strand_id
1 'polypeptide(L)'
;GVTGRSAKSISPFSSSPLSLGAAFFADPHPSSAAMGIYCCSYDLLRPVLFPFFAALLLVGSSLGRADSDFFDPTRVTQLSWRPRAFLYKRFLSYDECDHLMTLAKDKLEKSMVADNESGKSVMSEVRTSSGMFLEKRQDEVIARIEKRIAAWTFLPEENGESMQILHYELGEKYEPHFDYFHDQTNQQLGGHRVATVLMYLSNVQKGGETIFPNSEGKLSQLKNDTWSDCAKNGYAGITHYTTVDSYHFCTSLVSVPSFTIKHKVVWIFNLFCLSSLSLVVCAVKPEKGDALLFFSLHLDATTDPKSLHGSCPVIEGEKWSATKWIHVRSFDKPEKNRSSDACEDENVLCPQWAAAGECAKNPLYMVGSKDSLGFCRKSCNVCSL
;
A
#
# COMPACT_ATOMS: atom_id res chain seq x y z
N GLY A 1 -32.58 66.41 -28.31
CA GLY A 1 -32.12 65.98 -26.98
C GLY A 1 -31.47 64.63 -27.14
N VAL A 2 -30.16 64.44 -26.87
CA VAL A 2 -29.46 64.57 -25.56
C VAL A 2 -29.97 63.44 -24.64
N THR A 3 -29.19 62.47 -24.13
CA THR A 3 -27.74 62.20 -24.01
C THR A 3 -27.60 60.74 -23.52
N GLY A 4 -26.57 59.92 -23.82
CA GLY A 4 -25.13 60.04 -23.51
C GLY A 4 -24.82 59.37 -22.15
N ARG A 5 -23.80 58.53 -21.90
CA ARG A 5 -22.44 58.25 -22.45
C ARG A 5 -22.03 56.81 -22.02
N SER A 6 -21.36 55.96 -22.82
CA SER A 6 -19.91 55.87 -23.19
C SER A 6 -18.98 55.63 -21.97
N ALA A 7 -18.01 54.69 -21.94
CA ALA A 7 -17.06 54.21 -22.97
C ALA A 7 -16.68 52.71 -22.71
N LYS A 8 -16.37 51.81 -23.68
CA LYS A 8 -15.21 51.70 -24.62
C LYS A 8 -13.84 51.86 -23.92
N SER A 9 -12.79 51.06 -24.12
CA SER A 9 -12.51 49.93 -25.02
C SER A 9 -11.04 49.46 -24.83
N ILE A 10 -10.66 48.37 -25.52
CA ILE A 10 -9.34 48.04 -26.10
C ILE A 10 -8.45 47.05 -25.31
N SER A 11 -8.32 45.86 -25.89
CA SER A 11 -7.14 44.98 -25.85
C SER A 11 -6.04 45.52 -26.78
N PRO A 12 -4.76 45.17 -26.58
CA PRO A 12 -4.07 44.47 -27.67
C PRO A 12 -2.97 43.45 -27.26
N PHE A 13 -2.78 42.46 -28.14
CA PHE A 13 -1.52 41.83 -28.62
C PHE A 13 -0.48 41.29 -27.60
N SER A 14 -0.20 39.97 -27.59
CA SER A 14 0.81 39.26 -28.40
C SER A 14 2.27 39.69 -28.17
N SER A 15 3.10 38.79 -27.62
CA SER A 15 4.45 38.45 -28.15
C SER A 15 5.27 37.62 -27.14
N SER A 16 5.59 36.38 -27.50
CA SER A 16 6.96 35.83 -27.36
C SER A 16 7.71 36.26 -28.64
N PRO A 17 9.06 36.36 -28.73
CA PRO A 17 10.09 35.48 -28.14
C PRO A 17 11.39 36.21 -27.70
N LEU A 18 12.41 35.46 -27.26
CA LEU A 18 13.89 35.66 -27.35
C LEU A 18 14.54 34.85 -26.20
N SER A 19 15.23 33.73 -26.41
CA SER A 19 16.51 33.51 -27.11
C SER A 19 17.65 34.41 -26.62
N LEU A 20 18.55 33.81 -25.84
CA LEU A 20 19.98 34.12 -25.82
C LEU A 20 20.73 32.82 -25.50
N GLY A 21 21.28 32.18 -26.53
CA GLY A 21 22.57 31.47 -26.41
C GLY A 21 23.69 32.50 -26.24
N ALA A 22 24.95 32.16 -26.07
CA ALA A 22 25.71 30.92 -26.02
C ALA A 22 27.09 31.33 -25.45
N ALA A 23 28.03 30.37 -25.46
CA ALA A 23 29.48 30.56 -25.42
C ALA A 23 30.12 30.64 -24.01
N PHE A 24 31.23 29.98 -23.68
CA PHE A 24 32.14 29.02 -24.32
C PHE A 24 33.26 28.74 -23.28
N PHE A 25 34.04 27.67 -23.48
CA PHE A 25 35.31 27.28 -22.81
C PHE A 25 35.23 26.74 -21.36
N ALA A 26 35.97 25.70 -20.96
CA ALA A 26 36.70 24.62 -21.63
C ALA A 26 37.21 23.68 -20.52
N ASP A 27 37.23 22.37 -20.81
CA ASP A 27 38.13 21.40 -20.16
C ASP A 27 39.59 21.84 -20.33
N PRO A 28 40.47 21.50 -19.37
CA PRO A 28 41.37 20.38 -19.68
C PRO A 28 41.71 19.49 -18.47
N HIS A 29 41.61 18.18 -18.67
CA HIS A 29 42.55 17.19 -18.13
C HIS A 29 43.85 17.19 -18.97
N PRO A 30 44.95 16.47 -18.63
CA PRO A 30 45.28 15.68 -17.43
C PRO A 30 46.71 15.96 -16.86
N SER A 31 47.09 15.27 -15.78
CA SER A 31 48.34 14.46 -15.65
C SER A 31 49.12 14.58 -14.31
N SER A 32 49.42 13.40 -13.77
CA SER A 32 50.73 12.94 -13.23
C SER A 32 51.27 13.41 -11.86
N ALA A 33 51.88 12.41 -11.20
CA ALA A 33 52.89 12.42 -10.13
C ALA A 33 52.40 12.74 -8.69
N ALA A 34 52.33 11.78 -7.76
CA ALA A 34 53.39 10.99 -7.12
C ALA A 34 54.21 11.73 -6.05
N MET A 35 54.24 11.11 -4.85
CA MET A 35 55.38 10.97 -3.92
C MET A 35 55.65 12.01 -2.81
N GLY A 36 55.88 11.46 -1.59
CA GLY A 36 56.72 12.02 -0.51
C GLY A 36 55.93 12.70 0.62
N ILE A 37 55.58 12.03 1.73
CA ILE A 37 56.42 11.71 2.90
C ILE A 37 57.37 12.86 3.28
N TYR A 38 57.08 13.55 4.40
CA TYR A 38 58.09 13.89 5.41
C TYR A 38 57.42 14.05 6.79
N CYS A 39 57.82 13.16 7.71
CA CYS A 39 57.75 13.37 9.15
C CYS A 39 58.65 14.55 9.56
N CYS A 40 58.25 15.30 10.58
CA CYS A 40 59.17 15.77 11.61
C CYS A 40 58.44 15.93 12.94
N SER A 41 58.83 15.06 13.87
CA SER A 41 58.61 15.11 15.30
C SER A 41 59.19 16.37 15.93
N TYR A 42 58.57 16.90 16.99
CA TYR A 42 59.32 17.39 18.16
C TYR A 42 58.48 17.19 19.43
N ASP A 43 59.10 16.46 20.35
CA ASP A 43 58.63 16.08 21.66
C ASP A 43 58.85 17.17 22.72
N LEU A 44 58.14 16.98 23.84
CA LEU A 44 58.53 17.29 25.23
C LEU A 44 58.51 18.75 25.71
N LEU A 45 57.52 19.07 26.56
CA LEU A 45 57.74 19.41 27.98
C LEU A 45 56.39 19.65 28.71
N ARG A 46 56.10 18.79 29.70
CA ARG A 46 55.13 19.00 30.80
C ARG A 46 55.92 18.90 32.11
N PRO A 47 55.58 19.66 33.17
CA PRO A 47 54.82 19.04 34.27
C PRO A 47 53.84 20.01 35.00
N VAL A 48 52.60 19.57 35.27
CA VAL A 48 52.03 19.13 36.58
C VAL A 48 51.38 20.26 37.42
N LEU A 49 50.05 20.18 37.56
CA LEU A 49 49.21 20.52 38.74
C LEU A 49 47.73 20.28 38.33
N PHE A 50 47.24 19.05 38.47
CA PHE A 50 46.39 18.50 39.55
C PHE A 50 44.89 18.43 39.14
N PRO A 51 44.15 17.39 39.59
CA PRO A 51 43.16 16.67 38.79
C PRO A 51 41.73 16.90 39.30
N PHE A 52 40.74 16.89 38.41
CA PHE A 52 39.37 16.47 38.75
C PHE A 52 38.70 15.99 37.45
N PHE A 53 37.90 14.94 37.56
CA PHE A 53 37.10 14.27 36.51
C PHE A 53 37.79 13.15 35.70
N ALA A 54 38.05 12.04 36.39
CA ALA A 54 37.99 10.71 35.79
C ALA A 54 37.22 9.77 36.72
N ALA A 55 35.89 9.83 36.63
CA ALA A 55 35.00 8.84 37.21
C ALA A 55 33.70 8.78 36.38
N LEU A 56 33.78 8.14 35.22
CA LEU A 56 32.63 7.45 34.63
C LEU A 56 33.12 6.33 33.70
N LEU A 57 33.60 5.26 34.32
CA LEU A 57 33.60 3.94 33.73
C LEU A 57 32.25 3.29 34.08
N LEU A 58 31.61 2.71 33.06
CA LEU A 58 30.76 1.53 33.16
C LEU A 58 29.39 1.71 33.84
N VAL A 59 28.47 2.36 33.13
CA VAL A 59 27.14 1.78 32.98
C VAL A 59 26.93 1.57 31.49
N GLY A 60 27.09 0.33 31.05
CA GLY A 60 26.61 -0.12 29.75
C GLY A 60 25.12 0.09 29.71
N SER A 61 24.70 1.24 29.18
CA SER A 61 23.36 1.39 28.66
C SER A 61 23.39 0.75 27.29
N SER A 62 22.95 -0.51 27.26
CA SER A 62 22.16 -1.03 26.16
C SER A 62 20.99 -0.06 25.91
N LEU A 63 21.28 1.09 25.29
CA LEU A 63 20.29 1.87 24.56
C LEU A 63 20.09 1.13 23.25
N GLY A 64 19.36 0.01 23.32
CA GLY A 64 18.55 -0.41 22.21
C GLY A 64 17.65 0.77 21.88
N ARG A 65 18.05 1.55 20.88
CA ARG A 65 17.32 2.71 20.42
C ARG A 65 15.98 2.19 19.91
N ALA A 66 14.93 2.43 20.69
CA ALA A 66 13.56 2.23 20.26
C ALA A 66 13.28 3.21 19.12
N ASP A 67 13.61 2.80 17.89
CA ASP A 67 13.35 3.53 16.66
C ASP A 67 11.95 3.17 16.12
N SER A 68 10.96 3.01 17.01
CA SER A 68 9.63 2.51 16.68
C SER A 68 8.62 3.59 16.31
N ASP A 69 8.93 4.85 16.61
CA ASP A 69 7.96 5.96 16.58
C ASP A 69 8.21 6.94 15.42
N PHE A 70 9.29 6.76 14.65
CA PHE A 70 9.61 7.65 13.53
C PHE A 70 9.17 7.05 12.19
N PHE A 71 8.20 7.71 11.54
CA PHE A 71 7.82 7.42 10.16
C PHE A 71 8.87 8.00 9.20
N ASP A 72 9.60 7.12 8.51
CA ASP A 72 10.55 7.52 7.48
C ASP A 72 9.95 7.35 6.07
N PRO A 73 9.48 8.43 5.42
CA PRO A 73 8.85 8.35 4.11
C PRO A 73 9.84 7.95 3.00
N THR A 74 11.15 8.06 3.21
CA THR A 74 12.15 7.76 2.17
C THR A 74 12.22 6.28 1.82
N ARG A 75 11.68 5.41 2.70
CA ARG A 75 11.58 3.96 2.51
C ARG A 75 10.32 3.53 1.76
N VAL A 76 9.46 4.46 1.37
CA VAL A 76 8.22 4.19 0.64
C VAL A 76 8.45 4.33 -0.86
N THR A 77 8.13 3.27 -1.61
CA THR A 77 8.12 3.27 -3.07
C THR A 77 6.69 3.19 -3.57
N GLN A 78 6.29 4.12 -4.42
CA GLN A 78 5.01 4.04 -5.14
C GLN A 78 5.10 2.95 -6.22
N LEU A 79 4.22 1.95 -6.15
CA LEU A 79 4.18 0.84 -7.11
C LEU A 79 3.18 1.10 -8.24
N SER A 80 2.01 1.63 -7.89
CA SER A 80 0.94 1.94 -8.86
C SER A 80 0.05 3.07 -8.33
N TRP A 81 -0.58 3.78 -9.26
CA TRP A 81 -1.69 4.70 -8.98
C TRP A 81 -3.06 4.05 -9.21
N ARG A 82 -3.11 2.92 -9.93
CA ARG A 82 -4.33 2.24 -10.35
C ARG A 82 -4.11 0.72 -10.23
N PRO A 83 -4.37 0.10 -9.06
CA PRO A 83 -4.85 0.73 -7.83
C PRO A 83 -3.73 1.54 -7.18
N ARG A 84 -4.07 2.44 -6.24
CA ARG A 84 -3.05 3.12 -5.42
C ARG A 84 -2.36 2.07 -4.56
N ALA A 85 -1.07 1.85 -4.79
CA ALA A 85 -0.28 0.83 -4.09
C ALA A 85 1.13 1.35 -3.80
N PHE A 86 1.59 1.13 -2.56
CA PHE A 86 2.85 1.63 -2.02
C PHE A 86 3.55 0.54 -1.21
N LEU A 87 4.84 0.35 -1.44
CA LEU A 87 5.68 -0.58 -0.69
C LEU A 87 6.54 0.19 0.31
N TYR A 88 6.44 -0.15 1.58
CA TYR A 88 7.30 0.35 2.64
C TYR A 88 8.37 -0.68 2.95
N LYS A 89 9.64 -0.35 2.70
CA LYS A 89 10.78 -1.21 3.01
C LYS A 89 11.14 -1.22 4.50
N ARG A 90 11.27 -2.40 5.11
CA ARG A 90 11.56 -2.57 6.56
C ARG A 90 10.58 -1.80 7.45
N PHE A 91 9.28 -1.91 7.15
CA PHE A 91 8.21 -1.35 7.95
C PHE A 91 8.15 -1.99 9.35
N LEU A 92 8.33 -3.32 9.42
CA LEU A 92 8.52 -4.06 10.65
C LEU A 92 10.01 -4.37 10.85
N SER A 93 10.45 -4.35 12.11
CA SER A 93 11.69 -5.01 12.51
C SER A 93 11.56 -6.53 12.42
N TYR A 94 12.69 -7.24 12.34
CA TYR A 94 12.66 -8.70 12.28
C TYR A 94 12.16 -9.32 13.58
N ASP A 95 12.44 -8.69 14.72
CA ASP A 95 11.92 -9.10 16.03
C ASP A 95 10.38 -8.94 16.10
N GLU A 96 9.83 -7.84 15.53
CA GLU A 96 8.38 -7.68 15.39
C GLU A 96 7.76 -8.78 14.51
N CYS A 97 8.42 -9.14 13.40
CA CYS A 97 7.96 -10.25 12.56
C CYS A 97 7.95 -11.58 13.32
N ASP A 98 9.04 -11.91 14.01
CA ASP A 98 9.17 -13.18 14.76
C ASP A 98 8.20 -13.24 15.94
N HIS A 99 7.94 -12.10 16.59
CA HIS A 99 6.93 -11.98 17.64
C HIS A 99 5.53 -12.32 17.12
N LEU A 100 5.11 -11.70 16.00
CA LEU A 100 3.82 -11.97 15.38
C LEU A 100 3.66 -13.43 14.96
N MET A 101 4.71 -14.03 14.39
CA MET A 101 4.72 -15.46 14.01
C MET A 101 4.62 -16.36 15.26
N THR A 102 5.34 -16.03 16.33
CA THR A 102 5.31 -16.79 17.60
C THR A 102 3.93 -16.78 18.24
N LEU A 103 3.23 -15.64 18.24
CA LEU A 103 1.87 -15.55 18.77
C LEU A 103 0.86 -16.42 17.99
N ALA A 104 1.14 -16.68 16.71
CA ALA A 104 0.25 -17.39 15.81
C ALA A 104 0.52 -18.89 15.67
N LYS A 105 1.78 -19.33 15.82
CA LYS A 105 2.26 -20.67 15.43
C LYS A 105 1.36 -21.84 15.86
N ASP A 106 0.81 -21.81 17.07
CA ASP A 106 0.02 -22.90 17.64
C ASP A 106 -1.51 -22.65 17.59
N LYS A 107 -1.95 -21.60 16.88
CA LYS A 107 -3.34 -21.13 16.85
C LYS A 107 -3.91 -20.99 15.43
N LEU A 108 -3.18 -21.44 14.41
CA LEU A 108 -3.59 -21.34 13.02
C LEU A 108 -4.69 -22.37 12.71
N GLU A 109 -5.78 -21.90 12.09
CA GLU A 109 -6.84 -22.73 11.55
C GLU A 109 -6.95 -22.52 10.03
N LYS A 110 -7.68 -23.37 9.30
CA LYS A 110 -7.86 -23.15 7.85
C LYS A 110 -8.57 -21.81 7.60
N SER A 111 -8.03 -21.03 6.67
CA SER A 111 -8.52 -19.68 6.40
C SER A 111 -9.90 -19.70 5.76
N MET A 112 -10.76 -18.78 6.19
CA MET A 112 -12.11 -18.61 5.68
C MET A 112 -12.21 -17.37 4.78
N VAL A 113 -13.26 -17.30 3.97
CA VAL A 113 -13.61 -16.14 3.13
C VAL A 113 -15.03 -15.68 3.45
N ALA A 114 -15.33 -14.39 3.26
CA ALA A 114 -16.69 -13.88 3.39
C ALA A 114 -17.48 -14.24 2.13
N ASP A 115 -18.64 -14.89 2.31
CA ASP A 115 -19.56 -15.19 1.23
C ASP A 115 -20.24 -13.91 0.71
N ASN A 116 -20.28 -13.72 -0.60
CA ASN A 116 -20.75 -12.48 -1.22
C ASN A 116 -22.25 -12.23 -1.06
N GLU A 117 -23.05 -13.27 -0.86
CA GLU A 117 -24.51 -13.15 -0.72
C GLU A 117 -24.93 -13.05 0.74
N SER A 118 -24.43 -13.95 1.58
CA SER A 118 -24.83 -14.06 2.99
C SER A 118 -23.95 -13.27 3.96
N GLY A 119 -22.75 -12.87 3.55
CA GLY A 119 -21.72 -12.26 4.40
C GLY A 119 -21.09 -13.23 5.40
N LYS A 120 -21.47 -14.51 5.40
CA LYS A 120 -20.96 -15.51 6.35
C LYS A 120 -19.55 -15.98 6.00
N SER A 121 -18.79 -16.34 7.03
CA SER A 121 -17.47 -16.94 6.87
C SER A 121 -17.60 -18.39 6.39
N VAL A 122 -17.03 -18.72 5.23
CA VAL A 122 -17.08 -20.06 4.61
C VAL A 122 -15.70 -20.58 4.24
N MET A 123 -15.54 -21.92 4.27
CA MET A 123 -14.33 -22.58 3.75
C MET A 123 -14.32 -22.45 2.22
N SER A 124 -13.15 -22.26 1.63
CA SER A 124 -13.03 -22.08 0.18
C SER A 124 -11.78 -22.74 -0.38
N GLU A 125 -11.90 -23.36 -1.55
CA GLU A 125 -10.76 -23.84 -2.34
C GLU A 125 -9.95 -22.68 -2.96
N VAL A 126 -10.53 -21.47 -2.96
CA VAL A 126 -9.95 -20.24 -3.53
C VAL A 126 -8.84 -19.68 -2.63
N ARG A 127 -8.90 -19.96 -1.32
CA ARG A 127 -7.91 -19.56 -0.32
C ARG A 127 -7.50 -20.79 0.49
N THR A 128 -6.29 -21.28 0.26
CA THR A 128 -5.86 -22.55 0.85
C THR A 128 -5.02 -22.41 2.13
N SER A 129 -4.65 -21.17 2.49
CA SER A 129 -3.82 -20.84 3.66
C SER A 129 -4.43 -21.25 5.00
N SER A 130 -3.60 -21.23 6.04
CA SER A 130 -4.03 -21.19 7.43
C SER A 130 -3.91 -19.77 8.01
N GLY A 131 -4.70 -19.44 9.02
CA GLY A 131 -4.74 -18.10 9.59
C GLY A 131 -5.39 -17.99 10.97
N MET A 132 -5.15 -16.87 11.64
CA MET A 132 -5.76 -16.51 12.92
C MET A 132 -5.82 -14.98 13.10
N PHE A 133 -6.67 -14.48 13.99
CA PHE A 133 -6.78 -13.05 14.30
C PHE A 133 -6.19 -12.71 15.67
N LEU A 134 -5.25 -11.78 15.71
CA LEU A 134 -4.70 -11.25 16.96
C LEU A 134 -5.68 -10.24 17.55
N GLU A 135 -5.75 -10.15 18.87
CA GLU A 135 -6.56 -9.13 19.52
C GLU A 135 -5.94 -7.73 19.28
N LYS A 136 -6.80 -6.71 19.14
CA LYS A 136 -6.34 -5.33 19.00
C LYS A 136 -5.58 -4.92 20.26
N ARG A 137 -4.42 -4.30 20.11
CA ARG A 137 -3.56 -3.87 21.22
C ARG A 137 -3.30 -4.99 22.26
N GLN A 138 -3.25 -6.25 21.83
CA GLN A 138 -3.07 -7.42 22.71
C GLN A 138 -1.81 -7.31 23.57
N ASP A 139 -0.74 -6.75 23.02
CA ASP A 139 0.49 -6.41 23.74
C ASP A 139 1.10 -5.10 23.20
N GLU A 140 2.19 -4.66 23.82
CA GLU A 140 2.86 -3.41 23.43
C GLU A 140 3.46 -3.45 22.02
N VAL A 141 3.88 -4.63 21.54
CA VAL A 141 4.44 -4.77 20.18
C VAL A 141 3.33 -4.56 19.16
N ILE A 142 2.20 -5.24 19.35
CA ILE A 142 1.00 -5.12 18.53
C ILE A 142 0.48 -3.68 18.56
N ALA A 143 0.36 -3.06 19.73
CA ALA A 143 -0.11 -1.68 19.85
C ALA A 143 0.81 -0.69 19.11
N ARG A 144 2.14 -0.87 19.19
CA ARG A 144 3.09 -0.03 18.43
C ARG A 144 2.96 -0.23 16.92
N ILE A 145 2.77 -1.46 16.44
CA ILE A 145 2.56 -1.75 15.02
C ILE A 145 1.26 -1.10 14.54
N GLU A 146 0.15 -1.23 15.28
CA GLU A 146 -1.13 -0.62 14.92
C GLU A 146 -1.06 0.91 14.87
N LYS A 147 -0.39 1.54 15.83
CA LYS A 147 -0.12 2.98 15.83
C LYS A 147 0.73 3.42 14.63
N ARG A 148 1.75 2.62 14.26
CA ARG A 148 2.60 2.88 13.08
C ARG A 148 1.80 2.75 11.78
N ILE A 149 0.89 1.78 11.69
CA ILE A 149 -0.03 1.63 10.55
C ILE A 149 -0.94 2.86 10.44
N ALA A 150 -1.54 3.30 11.55
CA ALA A 150 -2.39 4.49 11.56
C ALA A 150 -1.63 5.75 11.11
N ALA A 151 -0.40 5.93 11.62
CA ALA A 151 0.47 7.04 11.23
C ALA A 151 0.84 7.03 9.73
N TRP A 152 1.16 5.87 9.16
CA TRP A 152 1.51 5.75 7.74
C TRP A 152 0.30 5.94 6.82
N THR A 153 -0.84 5.35 7.18
CA THR A 153 -2.04 5.36 6.33
C THR A 153 -2.84 6.66 6.45
N PHE A 154 -2.59 7.45 7.50
CA PHE A 154 -3.43 8.58 7.92
C PHE A 154 -4.88 8.18 8.22
N LEU A 155 -5.10 6.92 8.58
CA LEU A 155 -6.41 6.38 8.98
C LEU A 155 -6.40 6.06 10.49
N PRO A 156 -7.49 6.37 11.22
CA PRO A 156 -7.53 6.14 12.67
C PRO A 156 -7.42 4.67 13.07
N GLU A 157 -6.84 4.37 14.24
CA GLU A 157 -6.68 3.01 14.76
C GLU A 157 -8.03 2.29 14.98
N GLU A 158 -9.07 3.04 15.34
CA GLU A 158 -10.43 2.53 15.54
C GLU A 158 -11.08 2.02 14.25
N ASN A 159 -10.61 2.46 13.08
CA ASN A 159 -11.10 1.97 11.79
C ASN A 159 -10.53 0.59 11.42
N GLY A 160 -9.45 0.17 12.08
CA GLY A 160 -8.78 -1.09 11.76
C GLY A 160 -9.44 -2.30 12.41
N GLU A 161 -9.66 -3.37 11.64
CA GLU A 161 -9.98 -4.70 12.18
C GLU A 161 -8.80 -5.28 12.99
N SER A 162 -9.02 -6.37 13.73
CA SER A 162 -7.93 -7.18 14.27
C SER A 162 -6.94 -7.61 13.17
N MET A 163 -5.63 -7.66 13.49
CA MET A 163 -4.63 -8.15 12.53
C MET A 163 -4.81 -9.64 12.27
N GLN A 164 -4.89 -10.03 10.99
CA GLN A 164 -4.95 -11.42 10.57
C GLN A 164 -3.54 -11.94 10.24
N ILE A 165 -3.06 -12.94 10.96
CA ILE A 165 -1.82 -13.66 10.62
C ILE A 165 -2.18 -14.81 9.69
N LEU A 166 -1.37 -15.00 8.65
CA LEU A 166 -1.57 -16.01 7.61
C LEU A 166 -0.28 -16.75 7.35
N HIS A 167 -0.41 -18.05 7.11
CA HIS A 167 0.67 -18.94 6.70
C HIS A 167 0.26 -19.72 5.45
N TYR A 168 1.15 -19.69 4.45
CA TYR A 168 1.01 -20.44 3.21
C TYR A 168 2.16 -21.44 3.09
N GLU A 169 1.80 -22.71 2.99
CA GLU A 169 2.70 -23.81 2.67
C GLU A 169 2.97 -23.91 1.15
N LEU A 170 3.80 -24.89 0.78
CA LEU A 170 4.13 -25.18 -0.61
C LEU A 170 2.86 -25.41 -1.45
N GLY A 171 2.71 -24.64 -2.54
CA GLY A 171 1.57 -24.69 -3.45
C GLY A 171 0.32 -23.94 -2.96
N GLU A 172 0.25 -23.53 -1.69
CA GLU A 172 -0.88 -22.76 -1.18
C GLU A 172 -0.91 -21.35 -1.77
N LYS A 173 -2.11 -20.84 -1.98
CA LYS A 173 -2.38 -19.63 -2.77
C LYS A 173 -3.63 -18.90 -2.28
N TYR A 174 -3.86 -17.71 -2.82
CA TYR A 174 -5.13 -17.02 -2.71
C TYR A 174 -5.47 -16.44 -4.08
N GLU A 175 -6.56 -16.92 -4.69
CA GLU A 175 -6.98 -16.40 -5.99
C GLU A 175 -7.36 -14.92 -5.92
N PRO A 176 -7.36 -14.22 -7.06
CA PRO A 176 -7.66 -12.80 -7.10
C PRO A 176 -9.05 -12.47 -6.54
N HIS A 177 -9.09 -11.53 -5.59
CA HIS A 177 -10.29 -11.10 -4.89
C HIS A 177 -10.23 -9.59 -4.57
N PHE A 178 -11.33 -9.08 -4.02
CA PHE A 178 -11.43 -7.73 -3.48
C PHE A 178 -11.47 -7.78 -1.97
N ASP A 179 -10.85 -6.78 -1.34
CA ASP A 179 -10.96 -6.59 0.11
C ASP A 179 -12.23 -5.82 0.50
N TYR A 180 -12.84 -5.05 -0.41
CA TYR A 180 -14.13 -4.44 -0.11
C TYR A 180 -15.25 -5.49 -0.15
N PHE A 181 -16.31 -5.27 0.64
CA PHE A 181 -17.46 -6.17 0.69
C PHE A 181 -18.41 -5.99 -0.49
N HIS A 182 -19.05 -7.09 -0.89
CA HIS A 182 -20.21 -7.07 -1.79
C HIS A 182 -21.54 -7.16 -1.02
N ASP A 183 -21.51 -7.69 0.21
CA ASP A 183 -22.68 -7.87 1.06
C ASP A 183 -22.96 -6.64 1.93
N GLN A 184 -24.22 -6.40 2.27
CA GLN A 184 -24.62 -5.26 3.12
C GLN A 184 -24.32 -5.51 4.61
N THR A 185 -24.25 -6.77 5.04
CA THR A 185 -24.10 -7.14 6.46
C THR A 185 -22.75 -6.68 7.00
N ASN A 186 -21.66 -7.01 6.31
CA ASN A 186 -20.32 -6.61 6.70
C ASN A 186 -20.10 -5.10 6.51
N GLN A 187 -20.79 -4.46 5.55
CA GLN A 187 -20.75 -3.00 5.39
C GLN A 187 -21.36 -2.24 6.57
N GLN A 188 -22.25 -2.85 7.36
CA GLN A 188 -22.76 -2.20 8.58
C GLN A 188 -21.66 -2.04 9.65
N LEU A 189 -20.62 -2.87 9.61
CA LEU A 189 -19.48 -2.81 10.52
C LEU A 189 -18.38 -1.93 9.91
N GLY A 190 -18.39 -0.63 10.21
CA GLY A 190 -17.37 0.30 9.75
C GLY A 190 -17.47 0.72 8.27
N GLY A 191 -18.37 0.13 7.46
CA GLY A 191 -18.45 0.38 6.01
C GLY A 191 -17.49 -0.52 5.21
N HIS A 192 -17.25 -0.18 3.94
CA HIS A 192 -16.22 -0.87 3.16
C HIS A 192 -14.83 -0.69 3.78
N ARG A 193 -13.98 -1.71 3.58
CA ARG A 193 -12.53 -1.60 3.78
C ARG A 193 -11.98 -0.64 2.72
N VAL A 194 -11.42 0.48 3.16
CA VAL A 194 -10.84 1.53 2.30
C VAL A 194 -9.40 1.20 1.91
N ALA A 195 -8.66 0.58 2.82
CA ALA A 195 -7.25 0.29 2.64
C ALA A 195 -6.86 -1.01 3.35
N THR A 196 -5.83 -1.65 2.80
CA THR A 196 -5.21 -2.85 3.33
C THR A 196 -3.72 -2.63 3.49
N VAL A 197 -3.20 -2.97 4.67
CA VAL A 197 -1.77 -3.08 4.92
C VAL A 197 -1.41 -4.55 5.06
N LEU A 198 -0.69 -5.07 4.07
CA LEU A 198 -0.18 -6.45 4.04
C LEU A 198 1.31 -6.44 4.38
N MET A 199 1.66 -6.95 5.56
CA MET A 199 3.02 -7.04 6.06
C MET A 199 3.58 -8.44 5.81
N TYR A 200 4.80 -8.53 5.28
CA TYR A 200 5.49 -9.80 5.04
C TYR A 200 6.35 -10.16 6.24
N LEU A 201 6.09 -11.32 6.85
CA LEU A 201 6.77 -11.77 8.08
C LEU A 201 7.90 -12.77 7.79
N SER A 202 7.93 -13.36 6.59
CA SER A 202 9.01 -14.23 6.12
C SER A 202 9.52 -13.80 4.74
N ASN A 203 10.76 -14.19 4.43
CA ASN A 203 11.26 -14.17 3.06
C ASN A 203 10.74 -15.41 2.32
N VAL A 204 10.35 -15.24 1.06
CA VAL A 204 9.98 -16.36 0.18
C VAL A 204 10.98 -16.45 -0.96
N GLN A 205 11.62 -17.62 -1.11
CA GLN A 205 12.66 -17.86 -2.11
C GLN A 205 12.07 -17.70 -3.52
N LYS A 206 10.95 -18.38 -3.77
CA LYS A 206 10.22 -18.34 -5.06
C LYS A 206 8.72 -18.52 -4.87
N GLY A 207 7.91 -17.75 -5.61
CA GLY A 207 6.46 -17.76 -5.46
C GLY A 207 5.97 -16.82 -4.35
N GLY A 208 4.70 -16.98 -3.97
CA GLY A 208 4.10 -16.21 -2.87
C GLY A 208 3.89 -14.71 -3.15
N GLU A 209 4.14 -14.23 -4.37
CA GLU A 209 4.02 -12.81 -4.70
C GLU A 209 2.58 -12.31 -4.54
N THR A 210 2.42 -11.08 -4.06
CA THR A 210 1.14 -10.38 -4.13
C THR A 210 1.00 -9.74 -5.50
N ILE A 211 -0.04 -10.07 -6.25
CA ILE A 211 -0.26 -9.58 -7.62
C ILE A 211 -1.52 -8.71 -7.71
N PHE A 212 -1.55 -7.78 -8.65
CA PHE A 212 -2.72 -6.97 -9.00
C PHE A 212 -3.04 -7.15 -10.50
N PRO A 213 -3.83 -8.17 -10.88
CA PRO A 213 -4.00 -8.54 -12.28
C PRO A 213 -4.54 -7.41 -13.18
N ASN A 214 -5.34 -6.52 -12.60
CA ASN A 214 -5.98 -5.44 -13.34
C ASN A 214 -5.18 -4.13 -13.33
N SER A 215 -4.01 -4.07 -12.66
CA SER A 215 -3.26 -2.84 -12.45
C SER A 215 -2.82 -2.18 -13.75
N GLU A 216 -2.81 -0.85 -13.78
CA GLU A 216 -2.24 -0.07 -14.89
C GLU A 216 -0.85 0.45 -14.54
N GLY A 217 0.09 0.39 -15.49
CA GLY A 217 1.42 0.99 -15.33
C GLY A 217 2.56 0.16 -15.90
N LYS A 218 3.62 0.84 -16.36
CA LYS A 218 4.88 0.23 -16.83
C LYS A 218 5.70 -0.26 -15.64
N LEU A 219 6.21 -1.50 -15.76
CA LEU A 219 7.35 -2.10 -15.03
C LEU A 219 7.86 -1.28 -13.84
N SER A 220 7.28 -1.46 -12.65
CA SER A 220 7.86 -0.92 -11.42
C SER A 220 9.05 -1.76 -10.93
N GLN A 221 9.13 -3.04 -11.32
CA GLN A 221 10.18 -3.97 -10.88
C GLN A 221 10.65 -4.85 -12.04
N LEU A 222 11.97 -4.90 -12.25
CA LEU A 222 12.62 -5.85 -13.17
C LEU A 222 12.46 -7.26 -12.60
N LYS A 223 11.71 -8.12 -13.28
CA LYS A 223 11.45 -9.49 -12.84
C LYS A 223 12.52 -10.42 -13.38
N ASN A 224 13.45 -10.83 -12.51
CA ASN A 224 14.47 -11.84 -12.81
C ASN A 224 13.91 -13.27 -12.62
N ASP A 225 14.79 -14.28 -12.66
CA ASP A 225 14.41 -15.70 -12.57
C ASP A 225 13.89 -16.13 -11.20
N THR A 226 14.03 -15.29 -10.18
CA THR A 226 13.48 -15.54 -8.83
C THR A 226 12.00 -15.20 -8.71
N TRP A 227 11.40 -14.61 -9.75
CA TRP A 227 9.97 -14.35 -9.86
C TRP A 227 9.24 -15.54 -10.47
N SER A 228 8.07 -15.88 -9.92
CA SER A 228 7.20 -16.92 -10.45
C SER A 228 6.55 -16.52 -11.78
N ASP A 229 6.11 -17.52 -12.54
CA ASP A 229 5.35 -17.29 -13.77
C ASP A 229 4.00 -16.62 -13.49
N CYS A 230 3.39 -16.92 -12.34
CA CYS A 230 2.19 -16.23 -11.85
C CYS A 230 2.44 -14.72 -11.71
N ALA A 231 3.58 -14.32 -11.14
CA ALA A 231 3.90 -12.93 -11.00
C ALA A 231 4.27 -12.27 -12.33
N LYS A 232 4.92 -12.99 -13.25
CA LYS A 232 5.30 -12.46 -14.58
C LYS A 232 4.09 -12.25 -15.48
N ASN A 233 3.16 -13.21 -15.54
CA ASN A 233 2.09 -13.29 -16.54
C ASN A 233 0.69 -12.98 -15.98
N GLY A 234 0.56 -12.81 -14.66
CA GLY A 234 -0.74 -12.74 -13.98
C GLY A 234 -1.36 -14.12 -13.77
N TYR A 235 -2.44 -14.15 -12.97
CA TYR A 235 -3.10 -15.39 -12.54
C TYR A 235 -3.63 -16.24 -13.71
N ALA A 236 -3.88 -15.64 -14.88
CA ALA A 236 -4.24 -16.34 -16.13
C ALA A 236 -3.15 -17.34 -16.61
N GLY A 237 -1.92 -17.25 -16.10
CA GLY A 237 -0.85 -18.22 -16.37
C GLY A 237 -0.92 -19.51 -15.55
N ILE A 238 -1.74 -19.59 -14.49
CA ILE A 238 -1.85 -20.79 -13.64
C ILE A 238 -2.83 -21.81 -14.22
N THR A 239 -3.83 -21.36 -14.98
CA THR A 239 -4.82 -22.24 -15.65
C THR A 239 -4.28 -22.97 -16.88
N HIS A 240 -3.02 -22.75 -17.29
CA HIS A 240 -2.43 -23.39 -18.47
C HIS A 240 -1.37 -24.46 -18.17
N TYR A 241 -1.32 -25.00 -16.94
CA TYR A 241 -0.59 -26.24 -16.66
C TYR A 241 -1.31 -27.52 -17.10
N THR A 242 -2.49 -27.41 -17.73
CA THR A 242 -2.94 -28.41 -18.70
C THR A 242 -2.44 -27.99 -20.07
N THR A 243 -1.34 -28.63 -20.49
CA THR A 243 -0.92 -28.90 -21.87
C THR A 243 -1.77 -28.27 -22.99
N VAL A 244 -1.05 -27.56 -23.90
CA VAL A 244 -1.43 -27.14 -25.27
C VAL A 244 -2.72 -26.32 -25.37
N ASP A 245 -2.60 -24.99 -25.56
CA ASP A 245 -3.57 -24.26 -26.42
C ASP A 245 -3.18 -22.84 -26.83
N SER A 246 -2.15 -22.21 -26.24
CA SER A 246 -1.76 -20.85 -26.65
C SER A 246 -0.93 -20.79 -27.95
N TYR A 247 -0.33 -21.91 -28.36
CA TYR A 247 0.36 -22.04 -29.67
C TYR A 247 -0.55 -22.56 -30.78
N HIS A 248 -1.71 -23.15 -30.44
CA HIS A 248 -2.63 -23.72 -31.43
C HIS A 248 -3.57 -22.67 -32.04
N PHE A 249 -3.84 -21.56 -31.37
CA PHE A 249 -4.69 -20.51 -31.96
C PHE A 249 -4.02 -19.69 -33.07
N CYS A 250 -2.67 -19.62 -33.08
CA CYS A 250 -1.92 -18.89 -34.12
C CYS A 250 -1.50 -19.77 -35.31
N THR A 251 -1.57 -21.10 -35.20
CA THR A 251 -1.11 -22.02 -36.25
C THR A 251 -2.26 -22.69 -37.02
N SER A 252 -3.49 -22.67 -36.50
CA SER A 252 -4.63 -23.39 -37.10
C SER A 252 -5.35 -22.70 -38.26
N LEU A 253 -4.84 -21.55 -38.75
CA LEU A 253 -5.41 -20.82 -39.91
C LEU A 253 -4.43 -20.68 -41.09
N VAL A 254 -3.33 -21.44 -41.11
CA VAL A 254 -2.35 -21.47 -42.23
C VAL A 254 -2.57 -22.68 -43.15
N SER A 255 -3.79 -23.18 -43.23
CA SER A 255 -4.16 -24.27 -44.15
C SER A 255 -5.49 -23.97 -44.85
N VAL A 256 -5.49 -22.90 -45.64
CA VAL A 256 -6.48 -22.72 -46.73
C VAL A 256 -5.70 -22.73 -48.04
N PRO A 257 -5.95 -23.67 -48.96
CA PRO A 257 -5.27 -23.69 -50.24
C PRO A 257 -5.80 -22.55 -51.12
N SER A 258 -4.87 -21.77 -51.67
CA SER A 258 -5.06 -20.82 -52.77
C SER A 258 -6.17 -19.79 -52.62
N PHE A 259 -5.82 -18.56 -52.22
CA PHE A 259 -6.27 -17.36 -52.95
C PHE A 259 -5.35 -16.18 -52.64
N THR A 260 -4.85 -15.55 -53.69
CA THR A 260 -3.98 -14.38 -53.71
C THR A 260 -4.62 -13.16 -53.03
N ILE A 261 -4.34 -12.93 -51.74
CA ILE A 261 -4.51 -11.60 -51.11
C ILE A 261 -3.25 -11.26 -50.29
N LYS A 262 -2.35 -10.60 -51.02
CA LYS A 262 -1.23 -9.72 -50.65
C LYS A 262 -1.00 -9.49 -49.14
N HIS A 263 0.19 -9.92 -48.68
CA HIS A 263 1.13 -9.43 -47.64
C HIS A 263 0.74 -8.37 -46.58
N LYS A 264 -0.31 -7.55 -46.72
CA LYS A 264 -0.72 -6.53 -45.73
C LYS A 264 -1.57 -7.09 -44.58
N VAL A 265 -2.28 -8.20 -44.77
CA VAL A 265 -3.19 -8.76 -43.73
C VAL A 265 -2.43 -9.51 -42.63
N VAL A 266 -1.34 -10.20 -42.98
CA VAL A 266 -0.49 -10.94 -42.03
C VAL A 266 0.21 -10.01 -41.03
N TRP A 267 0.57 -8.79 -41.46
CA TRP A 267 1.17 -7.79 -40.58
C TRP A 267 0.18 -7.22 -39.55
N ILE A 268 -1.10 -7.04 -39.91
CA ILE A 268 -2.13 -6.53 -38.99
C ILE A 268 -2.47 -7.58 -37.92
N PHE A 269 -2.52 -8.87 -38.29
CA PHE A 269 -2.77 -9.95 -37.33
C PHE A 269 -1.60 -10.19 -36.36
N ASN A 270 -0.34 -10.09 -36.84
CA ASN A 270 0.82 -10.16 -35.95
C ASN A 270 0.92 -8.93 -35.03
N LEU A 271 0.51 -7.73 -35.49
CA LEU A 271 0.44 -6.55 -34.63
C LEU A 271 -0.63 -6.70 -33.54
N PHE A 272 -1.79 -7.29 -33.87
CA PHE A 272 -2.84 -7.57 -32.90
C PHE A 272 -2.41 -8.63 -31.87
N CYS A 273 -1.74 -9.71 -32.30
CA CYS A 273 -1.27 -10.75 -31.39
C CYS A 273 -0.11 -10.27 -30.48
N LEU A 274 0.77 -9.41 -30.99
CA LEU A 274 1.82 -8.75 -30.20
C LEU A 274 1.27 -7.65 -29.27
N SER A 275 0.11 -7.07 -29.57
CA SER A 275 -0.56 -6.10 -28.67
C SER A 275 -1.27 -6.76 -27.49
N SER A 276 -1.53 -8.07 -27.57
CA SER A 276 -2.15 -8.88 -26.52
C SER A 276 -1.14 -9.54 -25.57
N LEU A 277 0.15 -9.54 -25.93
CA LEU A 277 1.21 -10.17 -25.15
C LEU A 277 1.98 -9.12 -24.34
N SER A 278 1.74 -9.15 -23.02
CA SER A 278 2.40 -8.41 -21.93
C SER A 278 1.54 -7.34 -21.27
N LEU A 279 0.37 -7.73 -20.74
CA LEU A 279 -0.16 -7.04 -19.59
C LEU A 279 0.81 -7.28 -18.41
N VAL A 280 1.77 -6.37 -18.24
CA VAL A 280 2.71 -6.41 -17.12
C VAL A 280 1.91 -6.23 -15.84
N VAL A 281 1.79 -7.30 -15.05
CA VAL A 281 1.07 -7.28 -13.78
C VAL A 281 1.92 -6.61 -12.71
N CYS A 282 1.35 -5.65 -11.97
CA CYS A 282 1.99 -5.15 -10.76
C CYS A 282 2.05 -6.28 -9.75
N ALA A 283 3.25 -6.59 -9.27
CA ALA A 283 3.49 -7.70 -8.36
C ALA A 283 4.54 -7.31 -7.32
N VAL A 284 4.45 -7.88 -6.13
CA VAL A 284 5.32 -7.60 -4.99
C VAL A 284 5.84 -8.91 -4.42
N LYS A 285 7.17 -9.03 -4.33
CA LYS A 285 7.82 -10.18 -3.72
C LYS A 285 7.76 -10.09 -2.19
N PRO A 286 7.46 -11.19 -1.47
CA PRO A 286 7.50 -11.20 0.00
C PRO A 286 8.95 -11.10 0.50
N GLU A 287 9.26 -9.98 1.14
CA GLU A 287 10.52 -9.75 1.85
C GLU A 287 10.21 -9.45 3.32
N LYS A 288 10.82 -10.22 4.24
CA LYS A 288 10.57 -10.09 5.69
C LYS A 288 10.76 -8.64 6.11
N GLY A 289 9.78 -8.11 6.82
CA GLY A 289 9.76 -6.74 7.34
C GLY A 289 9.13 -5.71 6.42
N ASP A 290 8.93 -6.01 5.13
CA ASP A 290 8.27 -5.08 4.22
C ASP A 290 6.75 -5.06 4.41
N ALA A 291 6.13 -3.93 4.08
CA ALA A 291 4.68 -3.78 4.10
C ALA A 291 4.15 -3.17 2.81
N LEU A 292 3.10 -3.76 2.25
CA LEU A 292 2.37 -3.28 1.09
C LEU A 292 1.08 -2.60 1.55
N LEU A 293 0.93 -1.31 1.26
CA LEU A 293 -0.32 -0.58 1.41
C LEU A 293 -0.99 -0.46 0.05
N PHE A 294 -2.25 -0.87 -0.05
CA PHE A 294 -3.07 -0.60 -1.22
C PHE A 294 -4.49 -0.20 -0.83
N PHE A 295 -5.16 0.53 -1.72
CA PHE A 295 -6.50 1.05 -1.49
C PHE A 295 -7.53 0.29 -2.32
N SER A 296 -8.60 -0.15 -1.65
CA SER A 296 -9.73 -0.86 -2.26
C SER A 296 -10.78 0.12 -2.81
N LEU A 297 -10.72 1.39 -2.39
CA LEU A 297 -11.64 2.44 -2.82
C LEU A 297 -10.90 3.62 -3.47
N HIS A 298 -11.60 4.27 -4.38
CA HIS A 298 -11.25 5.58 -4.91
C HIS A 298 -11.39 6.68 -3.83
N LEU A 299 -10.85 7.89 -4.11
CA LEU A 299 -10.91 9.01 -3.17
C LEU A 299 -12.34 9.53 -2.93
N ASP A 300 -13.26 9.25 -3.86
CA ASP A 300 -14.70 9.52 -3.72
C ASP A 300 -15.47 8.40 -2.99
N ALA A 301 -14.73 7.47 -2.37
CA ALA A 301 -15.23 6.29 -1.65
C ALA A 301 -15.99 5.25 -2.50
N THR A 302 -15.93 5.35 -3.84
CA THR A 302 -16.43 4.27 -4.72
C THR A 302 -15.42 3.12 -4.79
N THR A 303 -15.90 1.90 -5.07
CA THR A 303 -15.04 0.71 -5.16
C THR A 303 -14.09 0.78 -6.36
N ASP A 304 -12.82 0.40 -6.15
CA ASP A 304 -11.81 0.39 -7.21
C ASP A 304 -11.65 -1.03 -7.79
N PRO A 305 -12.17 -1.34 -9.00
CA PRO A 305 -12.03 -2.66 -9.61
C PRO A 305 -10.58 -3.01 -10.00
N LYS A 306 -9.66 -2.03 -9.96
CA LYS A 306 -8.23 -2.26 -10.17
C LYS A 306 -7.54 -2.80 -8.91
N SER A 307 -8.20 -2.72 -7.75
CA SER A 307 -7.70 -3.29 -6.48
C SER A 307 -7.83 -4.82 -6.39
N LEU A 308 -8.32 -5.48 -7.45
CA LEU A 308 -8.31 -6.94 -7.54
C LEU A 308 -6.89 -7.44 -7.33
N HIS A 309 -6.70 -8.29 -6.33
CA HIS A 309 -5.38 -8.76 -5.95
C HIS A 309 -5.42 -10.19 -5.44
N GLY A 310 -4.28 -10.89 -5.50
CA GLY A 310 -4.17 -12.27 -5.03
C GLY A 310 -2.76 -12.61 -4.58
N SER A 311 -2.60 -13.80 -4.00
CA SER A 311 -1.31 -14.38 -3.62
C SER A 311 -0.98 -15.52 -4.56
N CYS A 312 0.11 -15.39 -5.32
CA CYS A 312 0.65 -16.47 -6.11
C CYS A 312 0.98 -17.70 -5.24
N PRO A 313 0.92 -18.92 -5.80
CA PRO A 313 1.36 -20.12 -5.10
C PRO A 313 2.80 -19.99 -4.58
N VAL A 314 3.06 -20.49 -3.37
CA VAL A 314 4.44 -20.64 -2.88
C VAL A 314 5.10 -21.79 -3.65
N ILE A 315 6.30 -21.57 -4.19
CA ILE A 315 7.04 -22.57 -4.97
C ILE A 315 8.25 -23.08 -4.19
N GLU A 316 8.89 -22.20 -3.41
CA GLU A 316 10.04 -22.55 -2.57
C GLU A 316 10.02 -21.69 -1.31
N GLY A 317 10.10 -22.35 -0.15
CA GLY A 317 9.97 -21.73 1.17
C GLY A 317 8.57 -21.79 1.76
N GLU A 318 8.29 -20.85 2.66
CA GLU A 318 6.99 -20.67 3.29
C GLU A 318 6.69 -19.18 3.44
N LYS A 319 5.42 -18.79 3.24
CA LYS A 319 5.02 -17.38 3.34
C LYS A 319 4.23 -17.15 4.62
N TRP A 320 4.75 -16.26 5.45
CA TRP A 320 4.04 -15.69 6.58
C TRP A 320 3.70 -14.22 6.29
N SER A 321 2.46 -13.83 6.56
CA SER A 321 2.02 -12.44 6.40
C SER A 321 1.05 -12.02 7.48
N ALA A 322 1.02 -10.72 7.80
CA ALA A 322 0.02 -10.10 8.64
C ALA A 322 -0.80 -9.09 7.82
N THR A 323 -2.12 -9.23 7.81
CA THR A 323 -3.02 -8.33 7.10
C THR A 323 -3.77 -7.45 8.10
N LYS A 324 -3.77 -6.14 7.86
CA LYS A 324 -4.59 -5.17 8.58
C LYS A 324 -5.56 -4.52 7.58
N TRP A 325 -6.84 -4.82 7.74
CA TRP A 325 -7.90 -4.14 7.00
C TRP A 325 -8.37 -2.90 7.75
N ILE A 326 -8.62 -1.82 7.02
CA ILE A 326 -9.01 -0.53 7.58
C ILE A 326 -10.29 -0.06 6.89
N HIS A 327 -11.31 0.26 7.67
CA HIS A 327 -12.62 0.68 7.20
C HIS A 327 -12.73 2.20 6.97
N VAL A 328 -13.75 2.62 6.23
CA VAL A 328 -14.11 4.04 6.06
C VAL A 328 -14.58 4.70 7.37
N ARG A 329 -15.07 3.92 8.34
CA ARG A 329 -15.51 4.38 9.67
C ARG A 329 -14.94 3.48 10.76
N SER A 330 -15.14 3.89 12.01
CA SER A 330 -14.78 3.10 13.20
C SER A 330 -15.36 1.69 13.14
N PHE A 331 -14.51 0.68 13.28
CA PHE A 331 -14.85 -0.73 13.40
C PHE A 331 -15.12 -1.12 14.87
N ASP A 332 -14.42 -0.48 15.82
CA ASP A 332 -14.55 -0.76 17.27
C ASP A 332 -15.92 -0.37 17.85
N LYS A 333 -16.58 0.56 17.19
CA LYS A 333 -17.92 1.05 17.53
C LYS A 333 -18.83 0.73 16.35
N PRO A 334 -19.46 -0.46 16.28
CA PRO A 334 -20.51 -0.69 15.30
C PRO A 334 -21.53 0.44 15.46
N GLU A 335 -22.08 0.94 14.34
CA GLU A 335 -23.15 1.93 14.39
C GLU A 335 -24.21 1.37 15.34
N LYS A 336 -24.32 1.95 16.54
CA LYS A 336 -25.48 1.72 17.37
C LYS A 336 -26.66 2.02 16.46
N ASN A 337 -27.71 1.19 16.47
CA ASN A 337 -29.03 1.68 16.09
C ASN A 337 -29.20 2.96 16.90
N ARG A 338 -29.01 4.11 16.25
CA ARG A 338 -28.98 5.42 16.91
C ARG A 338 -30.43 5.84 17.13
N SER A 339 -31.17 4.98 17.83
CA SER A 339 -32.49 5.21 18.40
C SER A 339 -32.38 5.85 19.79
N SER A 340 -31.17 6.02 20.34
CA SER A 340 -30.99 6.84 21.52
C SER A 340 -30.79 8.30 21.10
N ASP A 341 -31.77 9.15 21.39
CA ASP A 341 -31.73 10.62 21.34
C ASP A 341 -30.63 11.27 22.20
N ALA A 342 -29.62 10.51 22.65
CA ALA A 342 -28.54 10.99 23.47
C ALA A 342 -27.70 12.02 22.70
N CYS A 343 -27.81 13.28 23.11
CA CYS A 343 -27.05 14.38 22.55
C CYS A 343 -25.63 14.41 23.10
N GLU A 344 -24.74 13.64 22.48
CA GLU A 344 -23.34 13.50 22.92
C GLU A 344 -22.37 13.71 21.76
N ASP A 345 -21.13 14.06 22.10
CA ASP A 345 -20.01 14.07 21.16
C ASP A 345 -19.26 12.74 21.29
N GLU A 346 -19.03 12.06 20.18
CA GLU A 346 -18.36 10.76 20.16
C GLU A 346 -16.83 10.87 20.06
N ASN A 347 -16.31 12.07 19.80
CA ASN A 347 -14.88 12.37 19.72
C ASN A 347 -14.52 13.55 20.63
N VAL A 348 -13.41 13.41 21.35
CA VAL A 348 -12.88 14.45 22.25
C VAL A 348 -12.50 15.75 21.53
N LEU A 349 -12.26 15.69 20.21
CA LEU A 349 -11.92 16.83 19.37
C LEU A 349 -13.14 17.55 18.78
N CYS A 350 -14.36 17.04 18.96
CA CYS A 350 -15.58 17.67 18.44
C CYS A 350 -15.71 19.16 18.79
N PRO A 351 -15.40 19.63 20.03
CA PRO A 351 -15.45 21.05 20.35
C PRO A 351 -14.46 21.89 19.53
N GLN A 352 -13.26 21.35 19.29
CA GLN A 352 -12.22 22.03 18.52
C GLN A 352 -12.59 22.12 17.04
N TRP A 353 -13.10 21.04 16.46
CA TRP A 353 -13.56 21.00 15.06
C TRP A 353 -14.78 21.90 14.84
N ALA A 354 -15.73 21.90 15.77
CA ALA A 354 -16.88 22.81 15.71
C ALA A 354 -16.43 24.28 15.74
N ALA A 355 -15.48 24.62 16.62
CA ALA A 355 -14.87 25.96 16.66
C ALA A 355 -14.11 26.32 15.37
N ALA A 356 -13.55 25.34 14.66
CA ALA A 356 -12.91 25.52 13.34
C ALA A 356 -13.91 25.62 12.15
N GLY A 357 -15.21 25.52 12.44
CA GLY A 357 -16.29 25.64 11.45
C GLY A 357 -16.63 24.34 10.71
N GLU A 358 -16.17 23.18 11.22
CA GLU A 358 -16.42 21.88 10.56
C GLU A 358 -17.89 21.49 10.52
N CYS A 359 -18.74 22.02 11.41
CA CYS A 359 -20.18 21.78 11.37
C CYS A 359 -20.81 22.18 10.02
N ALA A 360 -20.25 23.19 9.34
CA ALA A 360 -20.69 23.62 8.01
C ALA A 360 -19.87 23.02 6.87
N LYS A 361 -18.55 22.80 7.08
CA LYS A 361 -17.64 22.27 6.05
C LYS A 361 -17.75 20.76 5.87
N ASN A 362 -18.07 20.04 6.95
CA ASN A 362 -18.22 18.59 6.99
C ASN A 362 -19.52 18.18 7.72
N PRO A 363 -20.69 18.60 7.21
CA PRO A 363 -21.97 18.44 7.92
C PRO A 363 -22.36 16.96 8.08
N LEU A 364 -21.98 16.08 7.14
CA LEU A 364 -22.30 14.66 7.24
C LEU A 364 -21.64 13.98 8.43
N TYR A 365 -20.36 14.26 8.69
CA TYR A 365 -19.67 13.71 9.85
C TYR A 365 -20.09 14.43 11.14
N MET A 366 -20.17 15.76 11.11
CA MET A 366 -20.36 16.55 12.32
C MET A 366 -21.81 16.52 12.81
N VAL A 367 -22.77 16.72 11.91
CA VAL A 367 -24.21 16.88 12.21
C VAL A 367 -25.02 15.64 11.85
N GLY A 368 -24.68 14.98 10.74
CA GLY A 368 -25.40 13.83 10.20
C GLY A 368 -26.27 14.16 8.99
N SER A 369 -26.96 13.14 8.49
CA SER A 369 -27.97 13.23 7.44
C SER A 369 -29.36 12.91 8.03
N LYS A 370 -30.36 12.76 7.16
CA LYS A 370 -31.70 12.29 7.58
C LYS A 370 -31.68 10.85 8.07
N ASP A 371 -30.72 10.05 7.60
CA ASP A 371 -30.69 8.60 7.80
C ASP A 371 -29.60 8.16 8.78
N SER A 372 -28.68 9.05 9.18
CA SER A 372 -27.66 8.77 10.19
C SER A 372 -27.28 10.03 10.96
N LEU A 373 -27.12 9.91 12.28
CA LEU A 373 -26.72 11.03 13.14
C LEU A 373 -25.24 11.39 12.91
N GLY A 374 -24.86 12.64 13.15
CA GLY A 374 -23.46 13.05 13.20
C GLY A 374 -22.77 12.62 14.49
N PHE A 375 -21.45 12.66 14.48
CA PHE A 375 -20.59 12.29 15.61
C PHE A 375 -20.32 13.44 16.58
N CYS A 376 -20.57 14.69 16.18
CA CYS A 376 -20.26 15.90 16.94
C CYS A 376 -21.51 16.78 17.16
N ARG A 377 -22.67 16.15 17.29
CA ARG A 377 -23.97 16.83 17.29
C ARG A 377 -24.14 17.80 18.45
N LYS A 378 -23.58 17.46 19.61
CA LYS A 378 -23.60 18.34 20.79
C LYS A 378 -22.73 19.57 20.55
N SER A 379 -21.49 19.40 20.10
CA SER A 379 -20.59 20.50 19.77
C SER A 379 -21.10 21.39 18.62
N CYS A 380 -21.88 20.82 17.68
CA CYS A 380 -22.54 21.59 16.62
C CYS A 380 -23.88 22.20 17.03
N ASN A 381 -24.31 22.07 18.30
CA ASN A 381 -25.57 22.57 18.83
C ASN A 381 -26.82 22.12 18.02
N VAL A 382 -26.77 20.94 17.42
CA VAL A 382 -27.90 20.37 16.66
C VAL A 382 -28.79 19.45 17.51
N CYS A 383 -28.45 19.33 18.79
CA CYS A 383 -29.26 18.71 19.82
C CYS A 383 -28.92 19.36 21.17
N SER A 384 -29.78 19.15 22.16
CA SER A 384 -29.57 19.51 23.55
C SER A 384 -30.13 18.39 24.42
N LEU A 385 -29.45 18.08 25.53
CA LEU A 385 -29.91 17.08 26.50
C LEU A 385 -31.26 17.46 27.12
#